data_AF-A0A957BE92-F1
#
_entry.id   AF-A0A957BE92-F1
#
_cell.length_a   1.000
_cell.length_b   1.000
_cell.length_c   1.000
_cell.angle_alpha   90.00
_cell.angle_beta   90.00
_cell.angle_gamma   90.00
#
_symmetry.space_group_name_H-M   'P 1'
#
loop_
_entity.id
_entity.type
_entity.pdbx_description
1 polymer ?
#
loop_
_entity_poly.entity_id
_entity_poly.type
_entity_poly.pdbx_seq_one_letter_code
_entity_poly.pdbx_strand_id
1 'polypeptide(L)' 'MPNANDLNARLGDGDVIRRTRTSGQAVDGHLPLTEDMLLNEPSGNLFAMTQNVAMGWHPETVNRDQYVIVSTQ' A
#
# COMPACT_ATOMS: atom_id res chain seq x y z
N MET A 1 36.52 -6.92 13.59
CA MET A 1 35.09 -6.67 13.89
C MET A 1 34.63 -5.55 12.98
N PRO A 2 33.48 -5.66 12.28
CA PRO A 2 32.91 -4.54 11.53
C PRO A 2 32.75 -3.35 12.48
N ASN A 3 33.05 -2.14 12.00
CA ASN A 3 32.85 -0.92 12.78
C ASN A 3 31.36 -0.81 13.13
N ALA A 4 31.04 -0.73 14.42
CA ALA A 4 29.66 -0.62 14.87
C ALA A 4 28.92 0.59 14.28
N ASN A 5 29.63 1.64 13.86
CA ASN A 5 29.04 2.84 13.24
C ASN A 5 28.94 2.76 11.70
N ASP A 6 29.32 1.65 11.08
CA ASP A 6 29.12 1.47 9.64
C ASP A 6 27.64 1.24 9.32
N LEU A 7 27.03 2.23 8.67
CA LEU A 7 25.63 2.21 8.25
C LEU A 7 25.37 1.14 7.19
N ASN A 8 26.31 0.88 6.28
CA ASN A 8 26.12 -0.13 5.23
C ASN A 8 26.14 -1.54 5.81
N ALA A 9 26.95 -1.78 6.84
CA ALA A 9 26.93 -3.04 7.58
C ALA A 9 25.58 -3.28 8.31
N ARG A 10 24.81 -2.23 8.61
CA ARG A 10 23.51 -2.31 9.29
C ARG A 10 22.30 -2.29 8.35
N LEU A 11 22.36 -1.47 7.30
CA LEU A 11 21.24 -1.21 6.38
C LEU A 11 21.35 -1.98 5.06
N GLY A 12 22.53 -2.51 4.74
CA GLY A 12 22.87 -3.02 3.41
C GLY A 12 23.26 -1.90 2.44
N ASP A 13 23.89 -2.28 1.32
CA ASP A 13 24.36 -1.36 0.27
C ASP A 13 23.29 -0.97 -0.77
N GLY A 14 22.09 -1.56 -0.64
CA GLY A 14 20.95 -1.35 -1.52
C GLY A 14 21.01 -2.05 -2.87
N ASP A 15 22.03 -2.86 -3.15
CA ASP A 15 22.20 -3.49 -4.47
C ASP A 15 21.06 -4.43 -4.84
N VAL A 16 20.52 -5.16 -3.86
CA VAL A 16 19.36 -6.05 -4.06
C VAL A 16 18.12 -5.25 -4.48
N ILE A 17 17.89 -4.09 -3.84
CA ILE A 17 16.75 -3.23 -4.17
C ILE A 17 16.89 -2.65 -5.58
N ARG A 18 18.09 -2.18 -5.96
CA ARG A 18 18.34 -1.62 -7.32
C ARG A 18 18.10 -2.62 -8.43
N ARG A 19 18.39 -3.90 -8.19
CA ARG A 19 18.19 -4.99 -9.16
C ARG A 19 16.74 -5.51 -9.18
N THR A 20 15.91 -5.10 -8.24
CA THR A 20 14.52 -5.54 -8.11
C THR A 20 13.57 -4.54 -8.75
N ARG A 21 12.49 -5.03 -9.37
CA ARG A 21 11.38 -4.16 -9.79
C ARG A 21 10.61 -3.71 -8.55
N THR A 22 10.76 -2.45 -8.15
CA THR A 22 10.11 -1.85 -6.97
C THR A 22 8.86 -1.04 -7.31
N SER A 23 8.54 -0.89 -8.61
CA SER A 23 7.37 -0.18 -9.11
C SER A 23 6.71 -0.93 -10.25
N GLY A 24 5.43 -0.64 -10.49
CA GLY A 24 4.63 -1.21 -11.57
C GLY A 24 3.69 -0.15 -12.15
N GLN A 25 2.98 -0.51 -13.23
CA GLN A 25 1.92 0.35 -13.74
C GLN A 25 0.75 0.33 -12.76
N ALA A 26 0.20 1.52 -12.50
CA ALA A 26 -1.03 1.66 -11.73
C ALA A 26 -2.24 1.31 -12.60
N VAL A 27 -3.35 0.99 -11.95
CA VAL A 27 -4.66 0.95 -12.62
C VAL A 27 -5.12 2.38 -12.81
N ASP A 28 -5.37 2.77 -14.07
CA ASP A 28 -5.92 4.09 -14.39
C ASP A 28 -7.33 4.25 -13.80
N GLY A 29 -7.66 5.47 -13.37
CA GLY A 29 -8.97 5.80 -12.81
C GLY A 29 -8.87 6.63 -11.55
N HIS A 30 -10.01 6.85 -10.89
CA HIS A 30 -10.12 7.68 -9.69
C HIS A 30 -10.84 6.90 -8.60
N LEU A 31 -10.41 7.09 -7.35
CA LEU A 31 -11.12 6.54 -6.22
C LEU A 31 -12.52 7.17 -6.12
N PRO A 32 -13.55 6.41 -5.74
CA PRO A 32 -14.93 6.88 -5.63
C PRO A 32 -15.12 7.66 -4.32
N LEU A 33 -14.25 8.63 -4.05
CA LEU A 33 -14.26 9.46 -2.86
C LEU A 33 -15.38 10.50 -2.96
N THR A 34 -16.02 10.76 -1.84
CA THR A 34 -16.96 11.88 -1.68
C THR A 34 -16.42 12.88 -0.68
N GLU A 35 -16.90 14.12 -0.73
CA GLU A 35 -16.53 15.16 0.24
C GLU A 35 -16.83 14.72 1.68
N ASP A 36 -18.00 14.11 1.92
CA ASP A 36 -18.41 13.64 3.23
C ASP A 36 -17.45 12.59 3.79
N MET A 37 -16.99 11.64 2.95
CA MET A 37 -15.97 10.67 3.33
C MET A 37 -14.67 11.35 3.74
N LEU A 38 -14.25 12.40 3.02
CA LEU A 38 -13.01 13.11 3.34
C LEU A 38 -13.09 13.87 4.66
N LEU A 39 -14.27 14.40 5.01
CA LEU A 39 -14.46 15.11 6.27
C LEU A 39 -14.66 14.18 7.47
N ASN A 40 -15.38 13.08 7.28
CA ASN A 40 -15.99 12.34 8.40
C ASN A 40 -15.48 10.91 8.57
N GLU A 41 -14.94 10.27 7.52
CA GLU A 41 -14.48 8.88 7.64
C GLU A 41 -13.11 8.78 8.33
N PRO A 42 -12.85 7.69 9.06
CA PRO A 42 -11.51 7.36 9.51
C PRO A 42 -10.55 7.28 8.33
N SER A 43 -9.34 7.82 8.50
CA SER A 43 -8.30 7.81 7.46
C SER A 43 -7.95 6.40 6.97
N GLY A 44 -8.08 5.39 7.85
CA GLY A 44 -7.88 3.99 7.50
C GLY A 44 -8.81 3.51 6.38
N ASN A 45 -10.07 3.97 6.34
CA ASN A 45 -11.02 3.60 5.29
C ASN A 45 -10.59 4.16 3.94
N LEU A 46 -10.15 5.43 3.91
CA LEU A 46 -9.64 6.09 2.72
C LEU A 46 -8.33 5.45 2.21
N PHE A 47 -7.41 5.16 3.13
CA PHE A 47 -6.13 4.55 2.79
C PHE A 47 -6.27 3.09 2.31
N ALA A 48 -7.22 2.34 2.87
CA ALA A 48 -7.51 0.97 2.43
C ALA A 48 -7.94 0.93 0.96
N MET A 49 -8.77 1.89 0.50
CA MET A 49 -9.15 1.99 -0.92
C MET A 49 -7.94 2.17 -1.85
N THR A 50 -7.00 3.06 -1.49
CA THR A 50 -5.74 3.24 -2.23
C THR A 50 -4.92 1.96 -2.28
N GLN A 51 -4.82 1.23 -1.17
CA GLN A 51 -4.12 -0.06 -1.13
C GLN A 51 -4.80 -1.12 -2.00
N ASN A 52 -6.13 -1.19 -2.03
CA ASN A 52 -6.87 -2.12 -2.88
C ASN A 52 -6.58 -1.88 -4.37
N VAL A 53 -6.56 -0.62 -4.81
CA VAL A 53 -6.18 -0.28 -6.19
C VAL A 53 -4.72 -0.64 -6.47
N ALA A 54 -3.81 -0.39 -5.52
CA ALA A 54 -2.40 -0.79 -5.65
C ALA A 54 -2.21 -2.32 -5.72
N MET A 55 -3.15 -3.10 -5.17
CA MET A 55 -3.23 -4.56 -5.31
C MET A 55 -3.90 -5.01 -6.63
N GLY A 56 -4.27 -4.07 -7.50
CA GLY A 56 -4.81 -4.33 -8.83
C GLY A 56 -6.34 -4.35 -8.92
N TRP A 57 -7.05 -3.88 -7.89
CA TRP A 57 -8.50 -3.81 -7.92
C TRP A 57 -8.97 -2.61 -8.74
N HIS A 58 -10.13 -2.74 -9.39
CA HIS A 58 -10.72 -1.67 -10.18
C HIS A 58 -11.18 -0.50 -9.30
N PRO A 59 -10.73 0.75 -9.55
CA PRO A 59 -11.03 1.92 -8.71
C PRO A 59 -12.52 2.11 -8.42
N GLU A 60 -13.39 1.89 -9.40
CA GLU A 60 -14.84 2.06 -9.27
C GLU A 60 -15.51 1.04 -8.35
N THR A 61 -14.78 -0.01 -7.94
CA THR A 61 -15.33 -1.13 -7.14
C THR A 61 -14.83 -1.19 -5.71
N VAL A 62 -13.82 -0.39 -5.34
CA VAL A 62 -13.14 -0.53 -4.03
C VAL A 62 -13.95 -0.02 -2.84
N ASN A 63 -15.07 0.69 -3.09
CA ASN A 63 -16.01 1.15 -2.07
C ASN A 63 -17.31 0.31 -2.02
N ARG A 64 -17.26 -0.93 -2.52
CA ARG A 64 -18.32 -1.92 -2.27
C ARG A 64 -18.25 -2.41 -0.83
N ASP A 65 -19.28 -3.13 -0.39
CA ASP A 65 -19.33 -3.75 0.92
C ASP A 65 -18.05 -4.54 1.23
N GLN A 66 -17.42 -4.21 2.36
CA GLN A 66 -16.15 -4.77 2.78
C GLN A 66 -16.37 -5.86 3.81
N TYR A 67 -15.73 -7.02 3.61
CA TYR A 67 -15.82 -8.16 4.51
C TYR A 67 -14.43 -8.63 4.90
N VAL A 68 -14.25 -8.98 6.18
CA VAL A 68 -13.03 -9.64 6.66
C VAL A 68 -13.34 -11.11 6.86
N ILE A 69 -12.63 -11.98 6.15
CA ILE A 69 -12.71 -13.43 6.33
C ILE A 69 -11.68 -13.83 7.38
N VAL A 70 -12.16 -14.32 8.53
CA VAL A 70 -11.31 -14.81 9.62
C VAL A 70 -11.46 -16.32 9.72
N SER A 71 -10.33 -17.04 9.75
CA SER A 71 -10.27 -18.49 9.98
C SER A 71 -9.44 -18.77 11.22
N THR A 72 -9.85 -19.77 12.01
CA THR A 72 -9.18 -20.17 13.27
C THR A 72 -8.64 -21.60 13.21
N GLN A 73 -8.58 -22.19 12.02
CA GLN A 73 -8.04 -23.54 11.79
C GLN A 73 -6.52 -23.56 11.90
#